data_AF-A0A172TI36-F1
#
_entry.id   AF-A0A172TI36-F1
#
_cell.length_a   1.000
_cell.length_b   1.000
_cell.length_c   1.000
_cell.angle_alpha   90.00
_cell.angle_beta   90.00
_cell.angle_gamma   90.00
#
_symmetry.space_group_name_H-M   'P 1'
#
loop_
_entity.id
_entity.type
_entity.pdbx_description
1 polymer ?
#
loop_
_entity_poly.entity_id
_entity_poly.type
_entity_poly.pdbx_seq_one_letter_code
_entity_poly.pdbx_strand_id
1 'polypeptide(L)' 'MNERGVTKEMVESRVKNGKALSQNNGSKHLFFTDEGAAVIANDGTLVTVIPKSKYDDAYKALSESLFGR' A
#
# COMPACT_ATOMS: atom_id res chain seq x y z
N MET A 1 -15.10 -7.37 -5.07
CA MET A 1 -13.69 -6.95 -5.04
C MET A 1 -12.93 -8.03 -4.29
N ASN A 2 -12.43 -9.03 -5.00
CA ASN A 2 -11.62 -10.11 -4.47
C ASN A 2 -10.29 -10.10 -5.25
N GLU A 3 -9.67 -8.92 -5.31
CA GLU A 3 -8.39 -8.75 -5.97
C GLU A 3 -7.32 -9.26 -5.01
N ARG A 4 -6.82 -10.47 -5.28
CA ARG A 4 -5.61 -11.04 -4.65
C ARG A 4 -5.73 -11.39 -3.16
N GLY A 5 -6.94 -11.71 -2.68
CA GLY A 5 -7.13 -12.21 -1.30
C GLY A 5 -6.99 -11.15 -0.22
N VAL A 6 -7.15 -9.87 -0.57
CA VAL A 6 -7.11 -8.75 0.37
C VAL A 6 -8.51 -8.18 0.53
N THR A 7 -9.00 -8.11 1.77
CA THR A 7 -10.33 -7.57 2.08
C THR A 7 -10.32 -6.05 2.12
N LYS A 8 -11.50 -5.44 1.96
CA LYS A 8 -11.66 -3.97 2.04
C LYS A 8 -11.17 -3.42 3.38
N GLU A 9 -11.44 -4.13 4.48
CA GLU A 9 -10.98 -3.75 5.82
C GLU A 9 -9.45 -3.73 5.95
N MET A 10 -8.74 -4.66 5.28
CA MET A 10 -7.27 -4.61 5.22
C MET A 10 -6.78 -3.38 4.46
N VAL A 11 -7.42 -3.03 3.35
CA VAL A 11 -7.08 -1.82 2.58
C VAL A 11 -7.34 -0.57 3.41
N GLU A 12 -8.47 -0.48 4.10
CA GLU A 12 -8.80 0.65 4.97
C GLU A 12 -7.84 0.75 6.16
N SER A 13 -7.47 -0.36 6.78
CA SER A 13 -6.43 -0.39 7.82
C SER A 13 -5.08 0.09 7.29
N ARG A 14 -4.71 -0.27 6.05
CA ARG A 14 -3.49 0.20 5.40
C ARG A 14 -3.53 1.69 5.05
N VAL A 15 -4.69 2.21 4.67
CA VAL A 15 -4.88 3.65 4.43
C VAL A 15 -4.78 4.42 5.74
N LYS A 16 -5.33 3.86 6.83
CA LYS A 16 -5.38 4.51 8.14
C LYS A 16 -4.08 4.45 8.93
N ASN A 17 -3.38 3.31 8.88
CA ASN A 17 -2.16 3.05 9.66
C ASN A 17 -0.88 3.07 8.80
N GLY A 18 -1.01 2.98 7.48
CA GLY A 18 0.12 2.99 6.56
C GLY A 18 0.59 4.37 6.20
N LYS A 19 1.82 4.44 5.68
CA LYS A 19 2.37 5.69 5.19
C LYS A 19 1.90 5.91 3.75
N ALA A 20 1.18 7.00 3.54
CA ALA A 20 0.73 7.44 2.23
C ALA A 20 1.90 8.12 1.50
N LEU A 21 2.39 7.46 0.45
CA LEU A 21 3.38 8.00 -0.47
C LEU A 21 2.65 8.50 -1.71
N SER A 22 2.71 9.81 -1.94
CA SER A 22 2.18 10.41 -3.17
C SER A 22 3.03 9.98 -4.36
N GLN A 23 2.36 9.39 -5.36
CA GLN A 23 2.95 9.01 -6.64
C GLN A 23 2.30 9.82 -7.76
N ASN A 24 3.06 10.07 -8.83
CA ASN A 24 2.59 10.78 -10.01
C ASN A 24 2.00 12.17 -9.67
N ASN A 25 2.77 12.99 -8.96
CA ASN A 25 2.42 14.37 -8.61
C ASN A 25 1.09 14.52 -7.83
N GLY A 26 0.75 13.56 -6.95
CA GLY A 26 -0.50 13.57 -6.19
C GLY A 26 -1.68 12.89 -6.87
N SER A 27 -1.51 12.38 -8.08
CA SER A 27 -2.61 11.69 -8.79
C SER A 27 -2.92 10.31 -8.18
N LYS A 28 -1.94 9.69 -7.52
CA LYS A 28 -2.05 8.38 -6.89
C LYS A 28 -1.38 8.41 -5.53
N HIS A 29 -1.92 7.64 -4.60
CA HIS A 29 -1.41 7.47 -3.26
C HIS A 29 -1.11 6.00 -3.03
N LEU A 30 0.17 5.68 -2.83
CA LEU A 30 0.60 4.38 -2.38
C LEU A 30 0.54 4.36 -0.85
N PHE A 31 -0.42 3.64 -0.30
CA PHE A 31 -0.51 3.33 1.11
C PHE A 31 0.28 2.07 1.39
N PHE A 32 1.47 2.24 1.96
CA PHE A 32 2.39 1.15 2.24
C PHE A 32 2.30 0.74 3.72
N THR A 33 2.23 -0.57 4.00
CA THR A 33 2.37 -1.16 5.35
C THR A 33 3.30 -2.37 5.36
N ASP A 34 3.67 -2.82 6.57
CA ASP A 34 4.46 -4.05 6.78
C ASP A 34 3.73 -5.33 6.33
N GLU A 35 2.40 -5.27 6.16
CA GLU A 35 1.57 -6.40 5.72
C GLU A 35 1.23 -6.36 4.22
N GLY A 36 1.53 -5.26 3.54
CA GLY A 36 1.25 -5.07 2.12
C GLY A 36 1.00 -3.61 1.76
N ALA A 37 0.92 -3.33 0.47
CA ALA A 37 0.71 -1.99 -0.06
C ALA A 37 -0.59 -1.93 -0.87
N ALA A 38 -1.20 -0.76 -0.92
CA ALA A 38 -2.35 -0.47 -1.76
C ALA A 38 -2.12 0.85 -2.49
N VAL A 39 -2.28 0.86 -3.80
CA VAL A 39 -2.30 2.09 -4.60
C VAL A 39 -3.74 2.50 -4.78
N ILE A 40 -4.08 3.70 -4.36
CA ILE A 40 -5.39 4.30 -4.53
C ILE A 40 -5.23 5.58 -5.35
N ALA A 41 -6.10 5.80 -6.33
CA ALA A 41 -6.13 7.04 -7.10
C ALA A 41 -6.78 8.17 -6.28
N ASN A 42 -6.62 9.41 -6.73
CA ASN A 42 -7.12 10.58 -5.99
C ASN A 42 -8.65 10.62 -5.84
N ASP A 43 -9.36 9.88 -6.69
CA ASP A 43 -10.81 9.69 -6.64
C ASP A 43 -11.25 8.60 -5.64
N GLY A 44 -10.32 7.96 -4.93
CA GLY A 44 -10.58 6.86 -4.01
C GLY A 44 -10.66 5.49 -4.68
N THR A 45 -10.42 5.40 -5.98
CA THR A 45 -10.42 4.13 -6.71
C THR A 45 -9.20 3.30 -6.33
N LEU A 46 -9.41 2.06 -5.89
CA LEU A 46 -8.32 1.11 -5.68
C LEU A 46 -7.71 0.74 -7.03
N VAL A 47 -6.47 1.15 -7.26
CA VAL A 47 -5.73 0.88 -8.50
C VAL A 47 -5.03 -0.48 -8.42
N THR A 48 -4.42 -0.78 -7.28
CA THR A 48 -3.71 -2.04 -7.10
C THR A 48 -3.47 -2.39 -5.65
N VAL A 49 -3.38 -3.69 -5.36
CA VAL A 49 -2.94 -4.20 -4.07
C VAL A 49 -1.74 -5.11 -4.26
N ILE A 50 -0.74 -4.90 -3.41
CA ILE A 50 0.52 -5.65 -3.36
C ILE A 50 0.56 -6.37 -2.01
N PRO A 51 0.39 -7.70 -1.95
CA PRO A 51 0.53 -8.45 -0.71
C PRO A 51 2.00 -8.53 -0.28
N LYS A 52 2.28 -8.67 1.03
CA LYS A 52 3.65 -8.87 1.57
C LYS A 52 4.42 -9.99 0.86
N SER A 53 3.74 -11.05 0.42
CA SER A 53 4.35 -12.16 -0.34
C SER A 53 4.96 -11.74 -1.69
N LYS A 54 4.64 -10.53 -2.17
CA LYS A 54 5.17 -9.91 -3.39
C LYS A 54 6.13 -8.75 -3.07
N TYR A 55 6.59 -8.62 -1.83
CA TYR A 55 7.59 -7.62 -1.48
C TYR A 55 8.98 -8.12 -1.88
N ASP A 56 9.46 -7.61 -3.00
CA ASP A 56 10.87 -7.67 -3.38
C ASP A 56 11.75 -6.91 -2.36
N ASP A 57 13.06 -7.12 -2.42
CA ASP A 57 14.00 -6.52 -1.45
C ASP A 57 13.94 -4.98 -1.41
N ALA A 58 13.57 -4.33 -2.52
CA ALA A 58 13.30 -2.90 -2.54
C ALA A 58 12.12 -2.49 -1.64
N TYR A 59 11.05 -3.30 -1.59
CA TYR A 59 9.91 -3.06 -0.71
C TYR A 59 10.25 -3.38 0.75
N LYS A 60 11.11 -4.37 1.00
CA LYS A 60 11.61 -4.64 2.36
C LYS A 60 12.42 -3.46 2.88
N ALA A 61 13.39 -2.98 2.10
CA ALA A 61 14.19 -1.80 2.46
C ALA A 61 13.32 -0.55 2.64
N LEU A 62 12.27 -0.39 1.82
CA LEU A 62 11.28 0.68 2.00
C LEU A 62 10.51 0.52 3.32
N SER A 63 10.15 -0.71 3.70
CA SER A 63 9.50 -1.00 4.98
C SER A 63 10.41 -0.65 6.17
N GLU A 64 11.67 -1.07 6.13
CA GLU A 64 12.67 -0.71 7.14
C GLU A 64 12.83 0.82 7.22
N SER A 65 12.90 1.51 6.08
CA SER A 65 13.06 2.97 6.05
C SER A 65 11.82 3.74 6.53
N LEU A 66 10.61 3.23 6.27
CA LEU A 66 9.36 3.92 6.62
C LEU A 66 8.91 3.64 8.06
N PHE A 67 9.17 2.43 8.54
CA PHE A 67 8.72 1.91 9.84
C PHE A 67 9.84 1.65 10.84
N GLY A 68 11.11 1.72 10.44
CA GLY A 68 12.28 1.63 11.32
C GLY A 68 12.48 0.25 11.96
N ARG A 69 12.09 -0.82 11.27
CA ARG A 69 12.21 -2.21 11.76
C ARG A 69 13.20 -3.00 10.96
#